data_AF-A0A952PIA9-F1
#
_entry.id   AF-A0A952PIA9-F1
#
_cell.length_a   1.000
_cell.length_b   1.000
_cell.length_c   1.000
_cell.angle_alpha   90.00
_cell.angle_beta   90.00
_cell.angle_gamma   90.00
#
_symmetry.space_group_name_H-M   'P 1'
#
loop_
_entity.id
_entity.type
_entity.pdbx_description
1 polymer ?
#
loop_
_entity_poly.entity_id
_entity_poly.type
_entity_poly.pdbx_seq_one_letter_code
_entity_poly.pdbx_strand_id
1 'polypeptide(L)'
;MHNNKLLDVRQLNTFVRVIWTLLSGPRLLTFGLSVLACALALQGPAIAADDLEDELQRSGERATAALASMQGYLQKGNFRAAFPLVRIMAEKGYPNYQLYLGKMYLLGQGTKVDAKKAAEWFSAAVKNGNKEAASWLGKLYFKGQGVTRDYKAARKYLDYGPADGEAAVCLGRIYSDGLDTERDYNKAIEAFKLADAKGTDTKVIIGILYSLGGFGVEKNFTQAKKWLEMAANQKNALAQCALGFVYYEGGHGLQKNLDKAKQCIMKSKPILEKKAATGNPAALTWLGRISYIGMFQNRDYARARKYFEASGDADSLHQLGLMSKKGQGGLKKDYKKAMELFRRADAAGSYPAKVSIGELYYLGQGVPKNLCEAKKWFDQGSKNEDAIARYYLGRMYANGECTKVDMNRAAAYMQLAKPALELALATNEDCAGYLKTLNAEFPTLAAMGATPPQPVSEATPPIEVAKAPEVKQDAPAVQPAPKNPLDFAGISKELEALVTEFYPRAKIVKTDKSFHFEYRVKSLMLPRSVKQIMVPESEGVLGDLTVTSGAYAGSELLPFQSNETYYVSLLMAPYSEPTESHLLTKLLFPPSTPADFVTRFKNIVNRFQ
;
A
#
# COMPACT_ATOMS: atom_id res chain seq x y z
N MET A 1 -20.09 88.64 10.00
CA MET A 1 -20.25 88.57 11.48
C MET A 1 -18.97 87.95 12.01
N HIS A 2 -17.98 88.78 12.36
CA HIS A 2 -17.53 89.07 13.75
C HIS A 2 -16.83 87.87 14.40
N ASN A 3 -15.59 87.92 14.89
CA ASN A 3 -14.66 89.02 15.14
C ASN A 3 -13.23 88.44 15.29
N ASN A 4 -12.25 89.22 14.81
CA ASN A 4 -10.82 89.10 15.10
C ASN A 4 -10.52 89.18 16.60
N LYS A 5 -9.49 88.44 17.05
CA LYS A 5 -8.47 88.95 17.99
C LYS A 5 -7.21 88.08 17.90
N LEU A 6 -6.15 88.68 17.36
CA LEU A 6 -4.79 88.15 17.34
C LEU A 6 -4.28 87.92 18.77
N LEU A 7 -3.71 86.76 19.03
CA LEU A 7 -3.05 86.42 20.29
C LEU A 7 -1.69 87.13 20.42
N ASP A 8 -1.47 87.68 21.61
CA ASP A 8 -0.32 88.49 22.04
C ASP A 8 1.00 87.67 22.05
N VAL A 9 2.08 88.28 21.56
CA VAL A 9 3.45 87.71 21.45
C VAL A 9 4.01 87.26 22.80
N ARG A 10 3.50 87.81 23.92
CA ARG A 10 3.86 87.35 25.28
C ARG A 10 3.27 85.98 25.64
N GLN A 11 2.14 85.57 25.06
CA GLN A 11 1.57 84.24 25.30
C GLN A 11 2.26 83.14 24.47
N LEU A 12 2.77 83.47 23.28
CA LEU A 12 3.57 82.54 22.46
C LEU A 12 4.90 82.17 23.13
N ASN A 13 5.58 83.13 23.79
CA ASN A 13 6.87 82.86 24.43
C ASN A 13 6.75 81.96 25.69
N THR A 14 5.62 82.03 26.39
CA THR A 14 5.32 81.12 27.51
C THR A 14 4.97 79.72 27.00
N PHE A 15 4.27 79.62 25.87
CA PHE A 15 3.95 78.35 25.21
C PHE A 15 5.20 77.64 24.66
N VAL A 16 6.12 78.40 24.04
CA VAL A 16 7.40 77.87 23.52
C VAL A 16 8.32 77.40 24.65
N ARG A 17 8.34 78.09 25.80
CA ARG A 17 9.12 77.64 26.98
C ARG A 17 8.56 76.39 27.64
N VAL A 18 7.23 76.22 27.68
CA VAL A 18 6.58 75.01 28.21
C VAL A 18 6.76 73.81 27.26
N ILE A 19 6.76 74.05 25.94
CA ILE A 19 7.06 73.01 24.94
C ILE A 19 8.55 72.62 24.97
N TRP A 20 9.46 73.56 25.21
CA TRP A 20 10.90 73.25 25.30
C TRP A 20 11.26 72.43 26.55
N THR A 21 10.63 72.69 27.70
CA THR A 21 10.81 71.87 28.91
C THR A 21 10.12 70.51 28.84
N LEU A 22 9.04 70.36 28.04
CA LEU A 22 8.42 69.06 27.74
C LEU A 22 9.22 68.22 26.73
N LEU A 23 9.98 68.86 25.83
CA LEU A 23 10.78 68.18 24.80
C LEU A 23 12.21 67.80 25.24
N SER A 24 12.71 68.33 26.35
CA SER A 24 14.08 68.05 26.84
C SER A 24 14.18 66.93 27.90
N GLY A 25 13.16 66.10 28.04
CA GLY A 25 13.18 64.94 28.95
C GLY A 25 13.70 63.65 28.27
N PRO A 26 14.41 62.76 29.00
CA PRO A 26 15.03 61.54 28.46
C PRO A 26 14.05 60.45 27.97
N ARG A 27 12.74 60.77 27.83
CA ARG A 27 11.68 59.82 27.41
C ARG A 27 11.31 59.90 25.93
N LEU A 28 11.84 60.86 25.16
CA LEU A 28 11.64 60.93 23.69
C LEU A 28 12.74 60.19 22.90
N LEU A 29 13.92 59.96 23.49
CA LEU A 29 14.98 59.15 22.90
C LEU A 29 14.58 57.66 22.78
N THR A 30 13.74 57.16 23.69
CA THR A 30 13.23 55.77 23.66
C THR A 30 12.04 55.56 22.71
N PHE A 31 11.26 56.62 22.43
CA PHE A 31 10.16 56.57 21.45
C PHE A 31 10.63 56.86 20.01
N GLY A 32 11.64 57.71 19.82
CA GLY A 32 12.25 57.95 18.51
C GLY A 32 13.00 56.73 17.96
N LEU A 33 13.64 55.94 18.83
CA LEU A 33 14.35 54.70 18.43
C LEU A 33 13.41 53.54 18.11
N SER A 34 12.18 53.53 18.64
CA SER A 34 11.20 52.47 18.35
C SER A 34 10.43 52.70 17.05
N VAL A 35 10.26 53.96 16.61
CA VAL A 35 9.64 54.28 15.32
C VAL A 35 10.64 54.16 14.16
N LEU A 36 11.94 54.47 14.36
CA LEU A 36 12.98 54.21 13.35
C LEU A 36 13.25 52.71 13.15
N ALA A 37 13.09 51.88 14.19
CA ALA A 37 13.21 50.42 14.10
C ALA A 37 12.05 49.76 13.33
N CYS A 38 10.85 50.34 13.34
CA CYS A 38 9.72 49.86 12.56
C CYS A 38 9.76 50.32 11.09
N ALA A 39 10.37 51.47 10.77
CA ALA A 39 10.48 51.97 9.39
C ALA A 39 11.60 51.28 8.58
N LEU A 40 12.64 50.74 9.23
CA LEU A 40 13.69 49.95 8.57
C LEU A 40 13.35 48.45 8.44
N ALA A 41 12.21 48.01 8.99
CA ALA A 41 11.74 46.62 8.87
C ALA A 41 10.92 46.32 7.59
N LEU A 42 10.71 47.33 6.73
CA LEU A 42 9.91 47.19 5.50
C LEU A 42 10.72 47.29 4.20
N GLN A 43 12.05 47.37 4.28
CA GLN A 43 12.96 47.19 3.15
C GLN A 43 14.21 46.43 3.59
N GLY A 44 14.05 45.15 3.91
CA GLY A 44 15.18 44.26 4.17
C GLY A 44 15.69 43.66 2.85
N PRO A 45 16.98 43.78 2.51
CA PRO A 45 17.56 42.86 1.55
C PRO A 45 17.57 41.46 2.17
N ALA A 46 17.42 40.45 1.32
CA ALA A 46 17.63 39.06 1.69
C ALA A 46 19.00 38.95 2.38
N ILE A 47 19.01 38.51 3.64
CA ILE A 47 20.26 38.16 4.33
C ILE A 47 20.86 37.02 3.51
N ALA A 48 21.95 37.32 2.81
CA ALA A 48 22.73 36.33 2.09
C ALA A 48 23.31 35.35 3.11
N ALA A 49 23.30 34.07 2.76
CA ALA A 49 23.74 32.98 3.63
C ALA A 49 25.21 33.09 4.08
N ASP A 50 25.99 33.98 3.47
CA ASP A 50 27.43 34.12 3.67
C ASP A 50 27.82 35.02 4.86
N ASP A 51 26.94 35.90 5.35
CA ASP A 51 27.24 36.78 6.50
C ASP A 51 27.04 36.11 7.88
N LEU A 52 26.37 34.96 7.91
CA LEU A 52 26.05 34.26 9.16
C LEU A 52 27.22 33.40 9.68
N GLU A 53 28.12 32.99 8.79
CA GLU A 53 29.22 32.07 9.10
C GLU A 53 30.35 32.78 9.88
N ASP A 54 30.62 34.05 9.57
CA ASP A 54 31.56 34.92 10.30
C ASP A 54 31.02 35.40 11.67
N GLU A 55 29.70 35.57 11.80
CA GLU A 55 29.08 35.97 13.06
C GLU A 55 29.02 34.81 14.08
N LEU A 56 28.93 33.57 13.59
CA LEU A 56 28.95 32.35 14.39
C LEU A 56 30.34 32.03 14.98
N GLN A 57 31.45 32.53 14.42
CA GLN A 57 32.76 32.37 15.04
C GLN A 57 32.99 33.32 16.23
N ARG A 58 32.35 34.50 16.24
CA ARG A 58 32.31 35.39 17.42
C ARG A 58 31.36 34.89 18.54
N SER A 59 30.66 33.75 18.34
CA SER A 59 29.40 33.41 18.99
C SER A 59 29.42 32.34 20.09
N GLY A 60 30.51 32.08 20.82
CA GLY A 60 30.47 31.10 21.92
C GLY A 60 29.30 31.31 22.91
N GLU A 61 29.00 32.57 23.25
CA GLU A 61 27.88 32.97 24.12
C GLU A 61 26.56 33.25 23.38
N ARG A 62 26.60 33.63 22.10
CA ARG A 62 25.39 33.87 21.28
C ARG A 62 24.81 32.58 20.71
N ALA A 63 25.63 31.59 20.40
CA ALA A 63 25.21 30.26 19.96
C ALA A 63 24.48 29.52 21.09
N THR A 64 24.95 29.65 22.33
CA THR A 64 24.25 29.11 23.51
C THR A 64 22.93 29.84 23.76
N ALA A 65 22.87 31.16 23.57
CA ALA A 65 21.62 31.93 23.63
C ALA A 65 20.64 31.60 22.49
N ALA A 66 21.14 31.35 21.27
CA ALA A 66 20.33 30.94 20.12
C ALA A 66 19.79 29.52 20.28
N LEU A 67 20.59 28.59 20.84
CA LEU A 67 20.16 27.24 21.22
C LEU A 67 19.07 27.28 22.30
N ALA A 68 19.25 28.11 23.34
CA ALA A 68 18.25 28.31 24.39
C ALA A 68 16.95 28.92 23.83
N SER A 69 17.07 29.89 22.93
CA SER A 69 15.91 30.52 22.27
C SER A 69 15.16 29.54 21.36
N MET A 70 15.88 28.74 20.58
CA MET A 70 15.30 27.69 19.73
C MET A 70 14.60 26.62 20.57
N GLN A 71 15.21 26.13 21.65
CA GLN A 71 14.56 25.21 22.59
C GLN A 71 13.31 25.84 23.20
N GLY A 72 13.37 27.12 23.57
CA GLY A 72 12.21 27.89 24.03
C GLY A 72 11.10 27.97 22.99
N TYR A 73 11.41 28.20 21.73
CA TYR A 73 10.42 28.21 20.65
C TYR A 73 9.81 26.84 20.38
N LEU A 74 10.60 25.77 20.42
CA LEU A 74 10.13 24.39 20.26
C LEU A 74 9.21 23.98 21.43
N GLN A 75 9.56 24.31 22.67
CA GLN A 75 8.72 24.04 23.84
C GLN A 75 7.41 24.84 23.81
N LYS A 76 7.43 26.08 23.31
CA LYS A 76 6.25 26.93 23.16
C LYS A 76 5.42 26.62 21.90
N GLY A 77 5.84 25.67 21.07
CA GLY A 77 5.18 25.34 19.81
C GLY A 77 5.26 26.45 18.74
N ASN A 78 6.18 27.41 18.89
CA ASN A 78 6.39 28.48 17.90
C ASN A 78 7.31 28.00 16.77
N PHE A 79 6.77 27.11 15.92
CA PHE A 79 7.53 26.46 14.86
C PHE A 79 8.01 27.43 13.76
N ARG A 80 7.31 28.56 13.55
CA ARG A 80 7.70 29.56 12.54
C ARG A 80 9.00 30.27 12.91
N ALA A 81 9.18 30.60 14.20
CA ALA A 81 10.43 31.16 14.69
C ALA A 81 11.52 30.10 14.85
N ALA A 82 11.16 28.86 15.20
CA ALA A 82 12.12 27.76 15.35
C ALA A 82 12.70 27.27 14.01
N PHE A 83 11.92 27.27 12.92
CA PHE A 83 12.30 26.70 11.63
C PHE A 83 13.65 27.20 11.08
N PRO A 84 13.92 28.51 10.95
CA PRO A 84 15.20 28.98 10.42
C PRO A 84 16.38 28.55 11.30
N LEU A 85 16.23 28.55 12.62
CA LEU A 85 17.27 28.13 13.57
C LEU A 85 17.55 26.62 13.47
N VAL A 86 16.49 25.80 13.41
CA VAL A 86 16.60 24.35 13.22
C VAL A 86 17.26 24.02 11.87
N ARG A 87 16.94 24.79 10.81
CA ARG A 87 17.52 24.61 9.49
C ARG A 87 19.04 24.79 9.49
N ILE A 88 19.54 25.89 10.07
CA ILE A 88 20.98 26.16 10.16
C ILE A 88 21.69 25.02 10.89
N MET A 89 21.11 24.53 11.99
CA MET A 89 21.71 23.42 12.76
C MET A 89 21.66 22.09 11.99
N ALA A 90 20.61 21.83 11.21
CA ALA A 90 20.53 20.64 10.38
C ALA A 90 21.54 20.67 9.21
N GLU A 91 21.75 21.84 8.61
CA GLU A 91 22.74 22.08 7.54
C GLU A 91 24.17 21.90 8.04
N LYS A 92 24.46 22.25 9.31
CA LYS A 92 25.73 21.95 9.99
C LYS A 92 25.97 20.46 10.27
N GLY A 93 25.03 19.58 9.92
CA GLY A 93 25.21 18.13 10.03
C GLY A 93 24.78 17.54 11.37
N TYR A 94 24.18 18.31 12.28
CA TYR A 94 23.77 17.79 13.58
C TYR A 94 22.56 16.84 13.45
N PRO A 95 22.70 15.54 13.78
CA PRO A 95 21.72 14.49 13.45
C PRO A 95 20.33 14.71 14.07
N ASN A 96 20.28 15.23 15.30
CA ASN A 96 19.01 15.48 15.99
C ASN A 96 18.23 16.63 15.32
N TYR A 97 18.92 17.67 14.85
CA TYR A 97 18.28 18.79 14.16
C TYR A 97 17.86 18.43 12.74
N GLN A 98 18.60 17.55 12.06
CA GLN A 98 18.18 16.98 10.78
C GLN A 98 16.89 16.15 10.94
N LEU A 99 16.79 15.33 11.99
CA LEU A 99 15.55 14.64 12.35
C LEU A 99 14.40 15.63 12.61
N TYR A 100 14.63 16.67 13.42
CA TYR A 100 13.60 17.68 13.71
C TYR A 100 13.16 18.43 12.46
N LEU A 101 14.09 18.84 11.60
CA LEU A 101 13.77 19.51 10.35
C LEU A 101 12.95 18.61 9.42
N GLY A 102 13.29 17.32 9.33
CA GLY A 102 12.48 16.34 8.62
C GLY A 102 11.05 16.26 9.14
N LYS A 103 10.86 16.23 10.47
CA LYS A 103 9.52 16.27 11.09
C LYS A 103 8.78 17.58 10.78
N MET A 104 9.48 18.72 10.80
CA MET A 104 8.88 20.02 10.49
C MET A 104 8.37 20.09 9.05
N TYR A 105 9.12 19.55 8.09
CA TYR A 105 8.66 19.42 6.70
C TYR A 105 7.52 18.42 6.55
N LEU A 106 7.56 17.28 7.24
CA LEU A 106 6.51 16.26 7.15
C LEU A 106 5.17 16.76 7.71
N LEU A 107 5.21 17.53 8.80
CA LEU A 107 4.04 18.05 9.51
C LEU A 107 3.62 19.45 9.05
N GLY A 108 4.41 20.13 8.21
CA GLY A 108 4.16 21.52 7.84
C GLY A 108 4.29 22.50 9.01
N GLN A 109 5.18 22.21 9.97
CA GLN A 109 5.41 23.05 11.14
C GLN A 109 6.40 24.16 10.81
N GLY A 110 5.93 25.41 10.74
CA GLY A 110 6.78 26.57 10.39
C GLY A 110 7.16 26.64 8.91
N THR A 111 6.65 25.73 8.08
CA THR A 111 6.87 25.62 6.63
C THR A 111 5.67 24.93 5.96
N LYS A 112 5.66 24.83 4.63
CA LYS A 112 4.67 24.00 3.91
C LYS A 112 5.02 22.51 4.06
N VAL A 113 4.01 21.65 4.03
CA VAL A 113 4.20 20.20 4.03
C VAL A 113 5.01 19.80 2.79
N ASP A 114 6.12 19.09 3.00
CA ASP A 114 7.00 18.60 1.94
C ASP A 114 7.60 17.26 2.37
N ALA A 115 6.90 16.17 2.03
CA ALA A 115 7.33 14.83 2.40
C ALA A 115 8.63 14.39 1.71
N LYS A 116 8.93 14.95 0.53
CA LYS A 116 10.17 14.65 -0.20
C LYS A 116 11.37 15.23 0.54
N LYS A 117 11.30 16.52 0.92
CA LYS A 117 12.33 17.13 1.77
C LYS A 117 12.44 16.45 3.13
N ALA A 118 11.32 16.04 3.71
CA ALA A 118 11.34 15.27 4.95
C ALA A 118 12.18 13.98 4.80
N ALA A 119 11.97 13.22 3.72
CA ALA A 119 12.75 12.01 3.43
C ALA A 119 14.24 12.30 3.21
N GLU A 120 14.59 13.37 2.50
CA GLU A 120 15.97 13.82 2.31
C GLU A 120 16.66 14.12 3.64
N TRP A 121 16.00 14.87 4.53
CA TRP A 121 16.53 15.20 5.85
C TRP A 121 16.60 14.01 6.80
N PHE A 122 15.62 13.10 6.78
CA PHE A 122 15.72 11.85 7.53
C PHE A 122 16.86 10.98 7.01
N SER A 123 17.07 10.90 5.70
CA SER A 123 18.21 10.17 5.12
C SER A 123 19.55 10.78 5.54
N ALA A 124 19.67 12.10 5.56
CA ALA A 124 20.85 12.80 6.08
C ALA A 124 21.08 12.49 7.57
N ALA A 125 20.03 12.54 8.38
CA ALA A 125 20.09 12.21 9.80
C ALA A 125 20.55 10.77 10.05
N VAL A 126 20.05 9.80 9.27
CA VAL A 126 20.48 8.39 9.35
C VAL A 126 21.95 8.25 8.99
N LYS A 127 22.42 8.91 7.92
CA LYS A 127 23.83 8.91 7.52
C LYS A 127 24.73 9.47 8.63
N ASN A 128 24.24 10.45 9.40
CA ASN A 128 24.92 11.05 10.54
C ASN A 128 24.66 10.33 11.87
N GLY A 129 24.16 9.09 11.84
CA GLY A 129 24.05 8.21 13.02
C GLY A 129 22.75 8.34 13.82
N ASN A 130 21.75 9.11 13.36
CA ASN A 130 20.46 9.18 14.03
C ASN A 130 19.61 7.92 13.76
N LYS A 131 19.49 7.05 14.76
CA LYS A 131 18.69 5.81 14.66
C LYS A 131 17.18 6.09 14.61
N GLU A 132 16.69 7.13 15.29
CA GLU A 132 15.27 7.47 15.28
C GLU A 132 14.81 7.91 13.88
N ALA A 133 15.67 8.62 13.14
CA ALA A 133 15.39 9.02 11.76
C ALA A 133 15.20 7.82 10.82
N ALA A 134 15.83 6.67 11.10
CA ALA A 134 15.62 5.45 10.33
C ALA A 134 14.17 4.97 10.44
N SER A 135 13.54 5.09 11.61
CA SER A 135 12.14 4.73 11.78
C SER A 135 11.21 5.62 10.96
N TRP A 136 11.47 6.93 10.91
CA TRP A 136 10.70 7.86 10.09
C TRP A 136 10.87 7.57 8.60
N LEU A 137 12.11 7.39 8.15
CA LEU A 137 12.41 7.09 6.76
C LEU A 137 11.80 5.75 6.33
N GLY A 138 11.87 4.73 7.19
CA GLY A 138 11.24 3.42 6.98
C GLY A 138 9.72 3.53 6.83
N LYS A 139 9.05 4.34 7.65
CA LYS A 139 7.61 4.62 7.50
C LYS A 139 7.28 5.33 6.18
N LEU A 140 8.11 6.28 5.75
CA LEU A 140 7.91 6.97 4.46
C LEU A 140 8.03 6.00 3.28
N TYR A 141 9.05 5.13 3.28
CA TYR A 141 9.19 4.08 2.25
C TYR A 141 8.06 3.05 2.28
N PHE A 142 7.58 2.67 3.47
CA PHE A 142 6.44 1.75 3.59
C PHE A 142 5.15 2.34 3.01
N LYS A 143 4.90 3.63 3.27
CA LYS A 143 3.69 4.33 2.79
C LYS A 143 3.81 4.86 1.36
N GLY A 144 5.03 5.03 0.84
CA GLY A 144 5.28 5.73 -0.41
C GLY A 144 5.03 7.25 -0.30
N GLN A 145 5.26 7.84 0.88
CA GLN A 145 4.99 9.25 1.13
C GLN A 145 6.27 10.08 0.91
N GLY A 146 6.31 10.88 -0.15
CA GLY A 146 7.50 11.67 -0.52
C GLY A 146 8.65 10.87 -1.15
N VAL A 147 8.51 9.55 -1.23
CA VAL A 147 9.42 8.59 -1.88
C VAL A 147 8.59 7.52 -2.58
N THR A 148 9.15 6.87 -3.61
CA THR A 148 8.53 5.68 -4.19
C THR A 148 8.40 4.58 -3.14
N ARG A 149 7.23 3.95 -3.06
CA ARG A 149 6.99 2.87 -2.10
C ARG A 149 7.96 1.72 -2.33
N ASP A 150 8.72 1.38 -1.30
CA ASP A 150 9.73 0.33 -1.35
C ASP A 150 9.78 -0.40 -0.01
N TYR A 151 9.23 -1.61 0.02
CA TYR A 151 9.18 -2.43 1.24
C TYR A 151 10.56 -2.96 1.66
N LYS A 152 11.50 -3.11 0.71
CA LYS A 152 12.88 -3.53 0.99
C LYS A 152 13.63 -2.43 1.72
N ALA A 153 13.54 -1.21 1.20
CA ALA A 153 14.10 -0.03 1.84
C ALA A 153 13.45 0.19 3.21
N ALA A 154 12.11 0.11 3.29
CA ALA A 154 11.38 0.24 4.54
C ALA A 154 11.89 -0.76 5.59
N ARG A 155 11.98 -2.05 5.25
CA ARG A 155 12.48 -3.09 6.14
C ARG A 155 13.90 -2.81 6.58
N LYS A 156 14.80 -2.48 5.64
CA LYS A 156 16.20 -2.14 5.94
C LYS A 156 16.30 -1.07 7.02
N TYR A 157 15.51 -0.01 6.95
CA TYR A 157 15.55 1.07 7.96
C TYR A 157 14.85 0.71 9.27
N LEU A 158 13.76 -0.06 9.22
CA LEU A 158 12.99 -0.46 10.40
C LEU A 158 13.68 -1.58 11.21
N ASP A 159 14.46 -2.45 10.57
CA ASP A 159 15.25 -3.51 11.22
C ASP A 159 16.35 -2.94 12.16
N TYR A 160 16.72 -1.65 12.04
CA TYR A 160 17.64 -0.99 12.99
C TYR A 160 17.04 -0.78 14.39
N GLY A 161 15.74 -1.06 14.56
CA GLY A 161 14.99 -0.87 15.79
C GLY A 161 13.92 0.20 15.61
N PRO A 162 12.62 -0.17 15.55
CA PRO A 162 11.55 0.81 15.43
C PRO A 162 11.49 1.68 16.70
N ALA A 163 11.61 3.00 16.51
CA ALA A 163 11.63 3.98 17.59
C ALA A 163 10.23 4.32 18.13
N ASP A 164 9.17 3.93 17.41
CA ASP A 164 7.79 4.11 17.83
C ASP A 164 6.92 2.91 17.41
N GLY A 165 5.71 2.84 17.99
CA GLY A 165 4.80 1.73 17.75
C GLY A 165 4.27 1.65 16.32
N GLU A 166 4.17 2.78 15.60
CA GLU A 166 3.73 2.77 14.21
C GLU A 166 4.80 2.17 13.28
N ALA A 167 6.07 2.51 13.52
CA ALA A 167 7.21 1.93 12.83
C ALA A 167 7.30 0.42 13.08
N ALA A 168 7.05 -0.01 14.33
CA ALA A 168 6.99 -1.41 14.71
C ALA A 168 5.83 -2.15 14.02
N VAL A 169 4.65 -1.52 13.89
CA VAL A 169 3.52 -2.08 13.11
C VAL A 169 3.88 -2.21 11.63
N CYS A 170 4.55 -1.23 11.03
CA CYS A 170 5.00 -1.32 9.63
C CYS A 170 5.95 -2.51 9.45
N LEU A 171 6.91 -2.69 10.35
CA LEU A 171 7.83 -3.82 10.32
C LEU A 171 7.11 -5.16 10.48
N GLY A 172 6.20 -5.24 11.45
CA GLY A 172 5.38 -6.44 11.68
C GLY A 172 4.57 -6.82 10.44
N ARG A 173 4.02 -5.83 9.72
CA ARG A 173 3.29 -6.05 8.46
C ARG A 173 4.18 -6.50 7.31
N ILE A 174 5.40 -5.98 7.20
CA ILE A 174 6.35 -6.46 6.18
C ILE A 174 6.59 -7.97 6.34
N TYR A 175 6.78 -8.43 7.57
CA TYR A 175 7.01 -9.85 7.87
C TYR A 175 5.72 -10.70 7.83
N SER A 176 4.57 -10.20 8.29
CA SER A 176 3.30 -10.97 8.28
C SER A 176 2.71 -11.11 6.88
N ASP A 177 2.81 -10.06 6.07
CA ASP A 177 2.16 -10.01 4.75
C ASP A 177 3.13 -10.44 3.64
N GLY A 178 4.44 -10.55 3.93
CA GLY A 178 5.46 -11.00 2.98
C GLY A 178 5.74 -10.00 1.85
N LEU A 179 5.76 -8.69 2.17
CA LEU A 179 5.76 -7.61 1.18
C LEU A 179 7.12 -7.38 0.48
N ASP A 180 8.20 -7.94 1.01
CA ASP A 180 9.58 -7.88 0.47
C ASP A 180 10.34 -9.19 0.68
N THR A 181 10.06 -9.85 1.80
CA THR A 181 10.64 -11.14 2.18
C THR A 181 9.56 -12.22 2.21
N GLU A 182 9.97 -13.49 2.27
CA GLU A 182 9.08 -14.55 2.69
C GLU A 182 8.48 -14.23 4.07
N ARG A 183 7.25 -14.71 4.29
CA ARG A 183 6.52 -14.46 5.54
C ARG A 183 7.26 -15.09 6.71
N ASP A 184 7.32 -14.35 7.81
CA ASP A 184 7.96 -14.77 9.05
C ASP A 184 7.09 -14.30 10.22
N TYR A 185 6.24 -15.20 10.73
CA TYR A 185 5.33 -14.84 11.81
C TYR A 185 6.05 -14.64 13.14
N ASN A 186 7.24 -15.23 13.35
CA ASN A 186 8.02 -14.99 14.55
C ASN A 186 8.50 -13.53 14.59
N LYS A 187 9.16 -13.07 13.52
CA LYS A 187 9.60 -11.67 13.41
C LYS A 187 8.42 -10.69 13.41
N ALA A 188 7.30 -11.06 12.78
CA ALA A 188 6.10 -10.25 12.83
C ALA A 188 5.58 -10.07 14.27
N ILE A 189 5.48 -11.17 15.03
CA ILE A 189 5.04 -11.15 16.43
C ILE A 189 6.01 -10.34 17.30
N GLU A 190 7.32 -10.49 17.11
CA GLU A 190 8.33 -9.68 17.81
C GLU A 190 8.15 -8.18 17.54
N ALA A 191 7.99 -7.79 16.28
CA ALA A 191 7.73 -6.41 15.91
C ALA A 191 6.39 -5.89 16.49
N PHE A 192 5.31 -6.67 16.42
CA PHE A 192 4.03 -6.27 17.00
C PHE A 192 4.05 -6.16 18.53
N LYS A 193 4.88 -6.96 19.21
CA LYS A 193 5.13 -6.82 20.66
C LYS A 193 5.85 -5.50 20.99
N LEU A 194 6.80 -5.06 20.17
CA LEU A 194 7.47 -3.76 20.35
C LEU A 194 6.50 -2.58 20.21
N ALA A 195 5.46 -2.71 19.39
CA ALA A 195 4.42 -1.69 19.26
C ALA A 195 3.50 -1.59 20.51
N ASP A 196 3.51 -2.57 21.41
CA ASP A 196 2.49 -2.74 22.46
C ASP A 196 2.76 -1.96 23.77
N ALA A 197 3.10 -0.67 23.68
CA ALA A 197 3.06 0.17 24.89
C ALA A 197 1.61 0.42 25.37
N LYS A 198 0.64 0.55 24.43
CA LYS A 198 -0.80 0.76 24.68
C LYS A 198 -1.75 0.26 23.55
N GLY A 199 -1.24 -0.48 22.55
CA GLY A 199 -1.96 -0.76 21.30
C GLY A 199 -2.91 -1.96 21.36
N THR A 200 -4.22 -1.74 21.31
CA THR A 200 -5.19 -2.86 21.33
C THR A 200 -5.19 -3.68 20.03
N ASP A 201 -4.86 -3.05 18.89
CA ASP A 201 -4.96 -3.69 17.57
C ASP A 201 -3.82 -4.69 17.30
N THR A 202 -2.60 -4.42 17.80
CA THR A 202 -1.46 -5.35 17.63
C THR A 202 -1.66 -6.64 18.42
N LYS A 203 -2.29 -6.57 19.61
CA LYS A 203 -2.71 -7.75 20.38
C LYS A 203 -3.69 -8.63 19.61
N VAL A 204 -4.61 -8.00 18.87
CA VAL A 204 -5.54 -8.74 17.99
C VAL A 204 -4.76 -9.46 16.90
N ILE A 205 -3.83 -8.77 16.24
CA ILE A 205 -3.00 -9.37 15.18
C ILE A 205 -2.17 -10.53 15.72
N ILE A 206 -1.46 -10.36 16.85
CA ILE A 206 -0.68 -11.44 17.49
C ILE A 206 -1.58 -12.63 17.82
N GLY A 207 -2.76 -12.37 18.38
CA GLY A 207 -3.76 -13.40 18.66
C GLY A 207 -4.19 -14.17 17.40
N ILE A 208 -4.42 -13.44 16.30
CA ILE A 208 -4.75 -14.03 15.00
C ILE A 208 -3.58 -14.85 14.46
N LEU A 209 -2.33 -14.37 14.53
CA LEU A 209 -1.15 -15.11 14.05
C LEU A 209 -0.97 -16.43 14.80
N TYR A 210 -1.13 -16.45 16.14
CA TYR A 210 -1.13 -17.70 16.90
C TYR A 210 -2.34 -18.60 16.56
N SER A 211 -3.49 -18.02 16.20
CA SER A 211 -4.67 -18.80 15.80
C SER A 211 -4.54 -19.43 14.41
N LEU A 212 -3.81 -18.79 13.51
CA LEU A 212 -3.56 -19.31 12.16
C LEU A 212 -2.40 -20.33 12.19
N GLY A 213 -1.31 -20.00 12.89
CA GLY A 213 -0.05 -20.73 12.77
C GLY A 213 0.58 -20.61 11.36
N GLY A 214 1.67 -21.34 11.14
CA GLY A 214 2.48 -21.27 9.92
C GLY A 214 3.64 -20.28 10.02
N PHE A 215 4.53 -20.30 9.03
CA PHE A 215 5.68 -19.38 8.88
C PHE A 215 6.53 -19.27 10.15
N GLY A 216 6.86 -20.42 10.73
CA GLY A 216 7.67 -20.54 11.95
C GLY A 216 6.90 -20.45 13.27
N VAL A 217 5.58 -20.21 13.24
CA VAL A 217 4.73 -20.18 14.43
C VAL A 217 3.82 -21.39 14.45
N GLU A 218 3.88 -22.18 15.52
CA GLU A 218 2.92 -23.27 15.72
C GLU A 218 1.54 -22.70 16.06
N LYS A 219 0.49 -23.26 15.44
CA LYS A 219 -0.90 -22.92 15.77
C LYS A 219 -1.15 -23.21 17.26
N ASN A 220 -1.54 -22.19 18.03
CA ASN A 220 -1.66 -22.26 19.48
C ASN A 220 -2.84 -21.40 19.99
N PHE A 221 -3.97 -22.05 20.26
CA PHE A 221 -5.18 -21.37 20.71
C PHE A 221 -5.10 -20.87 22.15
N THR A 222 -4.25 -21.46 22.99
CA THR A 222 -4.00 -20.94 24.34
C THR A 222 -3.31 -19.57 24.29
N GLN A 223 -2.29 -19.42 23.44
CA GLN A 223 -1.64 -18.12 23.22
C GLN A 223 -2.58 -17.15 22.53
N ALA A 224 -3.27 -17.58 21.47
CA ALA A 224 -4.26 -16.75 20.78
C ALA A 224 -5.30 -16.19 21.76
N LYS A 225 -5.91 -17.05 22.59
CA LYS A 225 -6.85 -16.67 23.64
C LYS A 225 -6.25 -15.62 24.56
N LYS A 226 -5.03 -15.83 25.10
CA LYS A 226 -4.38 -14.91 26.04
C LYS A 226 -4.27 -13.49 25.46
N TRP A 227 -3.76 -13.37 24.24
CA TRP A 227 -3.61 -12.08 23.55
C TRP A 227 -4.95 -11.43 23.23
N LEU A 228 -5.92 -12.21 22.76
CA LEU A 228 -7.26 -11.72 22.41
C LEU A 228 -8.06 -11.30 23.65
N GLU A 229 -7.92 -11.99 24.79
CA GLU A 229 -8.54 -11.58 26.06
C GLU A 229 -8.02 -10.23 26.53
N MET A 230 -6.71 -9.98 26.44
CA MET A 230 -6.12 -8.67 26.77
C MET A 230 -6.73 -7.56 25.92
N ALA A 231 -6.95 -7.79 24.62
CA ALA A 231 -7.58 -6.81 23.73
C ALA A 231 -9.11 -6.70 23.94
N ALA A 232 -9.79 -7.81 24.21
CA ALA A 232 -11.24 -7.85 24.45
C ALA A 232 -11.62 -7.15 25.76
N ASN A 233 -10.78 -7.23 26.80
CA ASN A 233 -10.93 -6.51 28.06
C ASN A 233 -10.84 -4.99 27.88
N GLN A 234 -10.17 -4.52 26.82
CA GLN A 234 -10.16 -3.11 26.40
C GLN A 234 -11.37 -2.76 25.50
N LYS A 235 -12.42 -3.59 25.49
CA LYS A 235 -13.65 -3.43 24.71
C LYS A 235 -13.44 -3.40 23.18
N ASN A 236 -12.35 -4.01 22.68
CA ASN A 236 -12.15 -4.15 21.24
C ASN A 236 -13.07 -5.23 20.66
N ALA A 237 -13.98 -4.83 19.77
CA ALA A 237 -14.95 -5.72 19.16
C ALA A 237 -14.33 -6.80 18.26
N LEU A 238 -13.25 -6.48 17.53
CA LEU A 238 -12.56 -7.47 16.69
C LEU A 238 -11.88 -8.53 17.55
N ALA A 239 -11.29 -8.13 18.69
CA ALA A 239 -10.74 -9.06 19.67
C ALA A 239 -11.81 -10.01 20.23
N GLN A 240 -12.98 -9.46 20.59
CA GLN A 240 -14.11 -10.25 21.07
C GLN A 240 -14.61 -11.22 20.00
N CYS A 241 -14.65 -10.81 18.72
CA CYS A 241 -14.98 -11.73 17.64
C CYS A 241 -13.96 -12.84 17.52
N ALA A 242 -12.68 -12.50 17.32
CA ALA A 242 -11.62 -13.48 17.16
C ALA A 242 -11.54 -14.44 18.36
N LEU A 243 -11.73 -13.95 19.58
CA LEU A 243 -11.80 -14.79 20.78
C LEU A 243 -12.98 -15.77 20.72
N GLY A 244 -14.14 -15.31 20.22
CA GLY A 244 -15.29 -16.18 20.00
C GLY A 244 -15.02 -17.29 18.99
N PHE A 245 -14.30 -17.00 17.91
CA PHE A 245 -13.88 -18.01 16.94
C PHE A 245 -12.90 -19.01 17.54
N VAL A 246 -11.90 -18.54 18.30
CA VAL A 246 -10.95 -19.41 19.02
C VAL A 246 -11.66 -20.37 19.98
N TYR A 247 -12.70 -19.90 20.69
CA TYR A 247 -13.53 -20.78 21.53
C TYR A 247 -14.43 -21.73 20.74
N TYR A 248 -14.93 -21.31 19.57
CA TYR A 248 -15.78 -22.14 18.72
C TYR A 248 -15.02 -23.30 18.08
N GLU A 249 -13.81 -23.03 17.59
CA GLU A 249 -12.95 -24.06 16.99
C GLU A 249 -12.42 -24.99 18.07
N GLY A 250 -11.77 -24.46 19.11
CA GLY A 250 -11.06 -25.28 20.10
C GLY A 250 -9.93 -26.12 19.48
N GLY A 251 -9.28 -26.97 20.27
CA GLY A 251 -8.01 -27.62 19.91
C GLY A 251 -6.79 -26.80 20.35
N HIS A 252 -5.57 -27.28 20.05
CA HIS A 252 -4.32 -26.54 20.32
C HIS A 252 -4.14 -26.06 21.77
N GLY A 253 -4.44 -26.95 22.72
CA GLY A 253 -4.37 -26.64 24.15
C GLY A 253 -5.59 -25.91 24.70
N LEU A 254 -6.62 -25.63 23.89
CA LEU A 254 -7.87 -25.02 24.31
C LEU A 254 -9.06 -25.95 24.05
N GLN A 255 -9.87 -26.23 25.06
CA GLN A 255 -11.13 -26.96 24.84
C GLN A 255 -12.17 -26.07 24.15
N LYS A 256 -12.89 -26.65 23.18
CA LYS A 256 -14.03 -26.02 22.51
C LYS A 256 -15.08 -25.61 23.54
N ASN A 257 -15.58 -24.38 23.44
CA ASN A 257 -16.59 -23.84 24.35
C ASN A 257 -17.59 -22.95 23.59
N LEU A 258 -18.72 -23.54 23.20
CA LEU A 258 -19.74 -22.86 22.41
C LEU A 258 -20.44 -21.73 23.18
N ASP A 259 -20.61 -21.85 24.49
CA ASP A 259 -21.25 -20.81 25.30
C ASP A 259 -20.38 -19.56 25.40
N LYS A 260 -19.07 -19.72 25.63
CA LYS A 260 -18.12 -18.61 25.62
C LYS A 260 -18.00 -18.00 24.23
N ALA A 261 -17.97 -18.82 23.18
CA ALA A 261 -18.00 -18.34 21.80
C ALA A 261 -19.23 -17.44 21.56
N LYS A 262 -20.41 -17.92 21.99
CA LYS A 262 -21.67 -17.19 21.90
C LYS A 262 -21.62 -15.86 22.67
N GLN A 263 -21.14 -15.88 23.92
CA GLN A 263 -21.02 -14.68 24.75
C GLN A 263 -20.08 -13.64 24.14
N CYS A 264 -18.92 -14.06 23.64
CA CYS A 264 -17.93 -13.15 23.04
C CYS A 264 -18.53 -12.44 21.83
N ILE A 265 -19.19 -13.18 20.95
CA ILE A 265 -19.74 -12.57 19.74
C ILE A 265 -21.00 -11.75 20.06
N MET A 266 -21.85 -12.12 21.04
CA MET A 266 -22.97 -11.27 21.51
C MET A 266 -22.48 -9.87 21.91
N LYS A 267 -21.32 -9.77 22.58
CA LYS A 267 -20.73 -8.49 22.97
C LYS A 267 -20.22 -7.69 21.77
N SER A 268 -19.61 -8.38 20.80
CA SER A 268 -18.99 -7.75 19.63
C SER A 268 -19.99 -7.29 18.57
N LYS A 269 -21.09 -8.04 18.37
CA LYS A 269 -22.03 -7.89 17.27
C LYS A 269 -22.61 -6.47 17.13
N PRO A 270 -23.17 -5.82 18.17
CA PRO A 270 -23.75 -4.49 18.01
C PRO A 270 -22.70 -3.45 17.58
N ILE A 271 -21.44 -3.61 18.00
CA ILE A 271 -20.34 -2.73 17.60
C ILE A 271 -19.97 -2.99 16.14
N LEU A 272 -19.93 -4.26 15.71
CA LEU A 272 -19.72 -4.61 14.31
C LEU A 272 -20.85 -4.10 13.42
N GLU A 273 -22.12 -4.22 13.83
CA GLU A 273 -23.27 -3.72 13.08
C GLU A 273 -23.18 -2.20 12.90
N LYS A 274 -22.81 -1.46 13.95
CA LYS A 274 -22.56 -0.02 13.84
C LYS A 274 -21.43 0.32 12.86
N LYS A 275 -20.32 -0.44 12.88
CA LYS A 275 -19.21 -0.26 11.93
C LYS A 275 -19.57 -0.69 10.50
N ALA A 276 -20.36 -1.73 10.35
CA ALA A 276 -20.85 -2.22 9.07
C ALA A 276 -21.83 -1.21 8.43
N ALA A 277 -22.65 -0.53 9.24
CA ALA A 277 -23.53 0.54 8.78
C ALA A 277 -22.75 1.74 8.20
N THR A 278 -21.50 1.95 8.64
CA THR A 278 -20.59 2.94 8.05
C THR A 278 -19.75 2.37 6.90
N GLY A 279 -20.06 1.17 6.40
CA GLY A 279 -19.37 0.52 5.28
C GLY A 279 -18.01 -0.09 5.62
N ASN A 280 -17.70 -0.38 6.88
CA ASN A 280 -16.41 -0.99 7.24
C ASN A 280 -16.31 -2.45 6.72
N PRO A 281 -15.39 -2.77 5.79
CA PRO A 281 -15.32 -4.11 5.17
C PRO A 281 -15.02 -5.21 6.18
N ALA A 282 -14.07 -5.00 7.10
CA ALA A 282 -13.73 -6.00 8.12
C ALA A 282 -14.93 -6.35 9.01
N ALA A 283 -15.73 -5.38 9.42
CA ALA A 283 -16.93 -5.62 10.21
C ALA A 283 -17.99 -6.40 9.41
N LEU A 284 -18.19 -6.06 8.14
CA LEU A 284 -19.07 -6.78 7.22
C LEU A 284 -18.62 -8.24 7.06
N THR A 285 -17.32 -8.48 6.85
CA THR A 285 -16.73 -9.82 6.73
C THR A 285 -16.97 -10.64 7.99
N TRP A 286 -16.74 -10.07 9.18
CA TRP A 286 -17.01 -10.77 10.44
C TRP A 286 -18.50 -11.10 10.62
N LEU A 287 -19.42 -10.16 10.33
CA LEU A 287 -20.86 -10.43 10.38
C LEU A 287 -21.30 -11.50 9.37
N GLY A 288 -20.68 -11.51 8.19
CA GLY A 288 -20.85 -12.54 7.18
C GLY A 288 -20.44 -13.92 7.70
N ARG A 289 -19.24 -14.04 8.28
CA ARG A 289 -18.74 -15.30 8.87
C ARG A 289 -19.62 -15.78 10.03
N ILE A 290 -20.04 -14.87 10.91
CA ILE A 290 -20.94 -15.18 12.03
C ILE A 290 -22.26 -15.77 11.50
N SER A 291 -22.83 -15.16 10.47
CA SER A 291 -24.09 -15.61 9.84
C SER A 291 -23.92 -16.94 9.10
N TYR A 292 -22.77 -17.15 8.45
CA TYR A 292 -22.43 -18.36 7.71
C TYR A 292 -22.29 -19.58 8.65
N ILE A 293 -21.61 -19.41 9.78
CA ILE A 293 -21.36 -20.50 10.74
C ILE A 293 -22.63 -20.80 11.57
N GLY A 294 -23.47 -19.80 11.82
CA GLY A 294 -24.68 -19.95 12.62
C GLY A 294 -24.43 -19.98 14.12
N MET A 295 -23.40 -19.26 14.61
CA MET A 295 -23.05 -19.28 16.04
C MET A 295 -24.11 -18.65 16.98
N PHE A 296 -25.16 -18.01 16.43
CA PHE A 296 -26.17 -17.23 17.16
C PHE A 296 -27.61 -17.66 16.94
N GLN A 297 -27.87 -18.14 15.73
CA GLN A 297 -29.14 -18.55 15.16
C GLN A 297 -28.80 -19.63 14.13
N ASN A 298 -29.80 -20.38 13.65
CA ASN A 298 -29.62 -21.26 12.51
C ASN A 298 -28.84 -20.55 11.40
N ARG A 299 -27.95 -21.31 10.72
CA ARG A 299 -27.11 -20.78 9.64
C ARG A 299 -27.96 -19.99 8.66
N ASP A 300 -27.57 -18.75 8.40
CA ASP A 300 -28.25 -17.87 7.45
C ASP A 300 -27.28 -17.52 6.33
N TYR A 301 -27.19 -18.44 5.37
CA TYR A 301 -26.33 -18.26 4.21
C TYR A 301 -26.76 -17.07 3.33
N ALA A 302 -28.05 -16.72 3.30
CA ALA A 302 -28.52 -15.59 2.50
C ALA A 302 -28.04 -14.26 3.10
N ARG A 303 -28.09 -14.13 4.42
CA ARG A 303 -27.55 -12.98 5.14
C ARG A 303 -26.04 -12.93 5.08
N ALA A 304 -25.37 -14.07 5.23
CA ALA A 304 -23.92 -14.17 5.05
C ALA A 304 -23.48 -13.65 3.68
N ARG A 305 -24.19 -14.08 2.62
CA ARG A 305 -23.94 -13.64 1.24
C ARG A 305 -24.03 -12.13 1.12
N LYS A 306 -25.10 -11.51 1.63
CA LYS A 306 -25.29 -10.04 1.57
C LYS A 306 -24.15 -9.29 2.23
N TYR A 307 -23.67 -9.76 3.39
CA TYR A 307 -22.54 -9.13 4.08
C TYR A 307 -21.23 -9.28 3.30
N PHE A 308 -20.96 -10.46 2.74
CA PHE A 308 -19.76 -10.67 1.93
C PHE A 308 -19.80 -9.86 0.61
N GLU A 309 -20.96 -9.76 -0.04
CA GLU A 309 -21.16 -8.93 -1.23
C GLU A 309 -20.92 -7.45 -0.92
N ALA A 310 -21.40 -6.96 0.23
CA ALA A 310 -21.20 -5.59 0.68
C ALA A 310 -19.75 -5.29 1.10
N SER A 311 -19.04 -6.28 1.67
CA SER A 311 -17.63 -6.13 2.07
C SER A 311 -16.71 -6.04 0.86
N GLY A 312 -16.81 -7.01 -0.06
CA GLY A 312 -15.99 -7.08 -1.25
C GLY A 312 -14.49 -7.28 -1.00
N ASP A 313 -14.06 -7.51 0.24
CA ASP A 313 -12.66 -7.80 0.57
C ASP A 313 -12.22 -9.19 0.11
N ALA A 314 -10.90 -9.43 0.12
CA ALA A 314 -10.30 -10.65 -0.41
C ALA A 314 -10.90 -11.93 0.22
N ASP A 315 -11.13 -11.91 1.53
CA ASP A 315 -11.72 -13.02 2.27
C ASP A 315 -13.20 -13.22 1.94
N SER A 316 -13.97 -12.14 1.83
CA SER A 316 -15.39 -12.19 1.46
C SER A 316 -15.57 -12.70 0.04
N LEU A 317 -14.72 -12.27 -0.90
CA LEU A 317 -14.72 -12.78 -2.27
C LEU A 317 -14.41 -14.27 -2.32
N HIS A 318 -13.43 -14.74 -1.53
CA HIS A 318 -13.14 -16.17 -1.40
C HIS A 318 -14.34 -16.94 -0.84
N GLN A 319 -14.96 -16.45 0.22
CA GLN A 319 -16.15 -17.08 0.81
C GLN A 319 -17.34 -17.11 -0.16
N LEU A 320 -17.57 -16.03 -0.92
CA LEU A 320 -18.59 -16.01 -1.98
C LEU A 320 -18.29 -17.03 -3.09
N GLY A 321 -17.02 -17.22 -3.44
CA GLY A 321 -16.59 -18.25 -4.37
C GLY A 321 -16.92 -19.65 -3.85
N LEU A 322 -16.65 -19.93 -2.57
CA LEU A 322 -17.02 -21.19 -1.92
C LEU A 322 -18.54 -21.40 -1.88
N MET A 323 -19.31 -20.35 -1.55
CA MET A 323 -20.77 -20.38 -1.54
C MET A 323 -21.34 -20.65 -2.94
N SER A 324 -20.75 -20.06 -3.98
CA SER A 324 -21.14 -20.29 -5.39
C SER A 324 -20.81 -21.73 -5.83
N LYS A 325 -19.63 -22.24 -5.45
CA LYS A 325 -19.20 -23.64 -5.68
C LYS A 325 -20.11 -24.65 -5.00
N LYS A 326 -20.63 -24.33 -3.80
CA LYS A 326 -21.51 -25.20 -3.00
C LYS A 326 -23.01 -24.98 -3.28
N GLY A 327 -23.40 -23.88 -3.94
CA GLY A 327 -24.81 -23.51 -4.17
C GLY A 327 -25.54 -23.09 -2.88
N GLN A 328 -24.90 -22.25 -2.05
CA GLN A 328 -25.42 -21.83 -0.75
C GLN A 328 -26.02 -20.42 -0.79
N GLY A 329 -26.91 -20.11 0.16
CA GLY A 329 -27.44 -18.75 0.36
C GLY A 329 -28.34 -18.25 -0.77
N GLY A 330 -29.08 -19.16 -1.41
CA GLY A 330 -29.93 -18.85 -2.57
C GLY A 330 -29.16 -18.72 -3.88
N LEU A 331 -27.88 -19.11 -3.92
CA LEU A 331 -27.11 -19.26 -5.14
C LEU A 331 -27.34 -20.65 -5.74
N LYS A 332 -27.46 -20.71 -7.07
CA LYS A 332 -27.30 -21.98 -7.78
C LYS A 332 -25.81 -22.34 -7.79
N LYS A 333 -25.54 -23.64 -7.80
CA LYS A 333 -24.19 -24.15 -7.93
C LYS A 333 -23.60 -23.67 -9.26
N ASP A 334 -22.56 -22.84 -9.20
CA ASP A 334 -21.94 -22.22 -10.36
C ASP A 334 -20.42 -22.15 -10.20
N TYR A 335 -19.74 -23.06 -10.89
CA TYR A 335 -18.29 -23.15 -10.89
C TYR A 335 -17.60 -22.06 -11.71
N LYS A 336 -18.26 -21.53 -12.75
CA LYS A 336 -17.72 -20.41 -13.55
C LYS A 336 -17.70 -19.15 -12.70
N LYS A 337 -18.80 -18.90 -11.98
CA LYS A 337 -18.87 -17.78 -11.05
C LYS A 337 -17.91 -17.94 -9.87
N ALA A 338 -17.76 -19.16 -9.35
CA ALA A 338 -16.77 -19.45 -8.33
C ALA A 338 -15.33 -19.13 -8.81
N MET A 339 -14.97 -19.53 -10.04
CA MET A 339 -13.66 -19.20 -10.64
C MET A 339 -13.44 -17.69 -10.71
N GLU A 340 -14.41 -16.92 -11.21
CA GLU A 340 -14.32 -15.46 -11.28
C GLU A 340 -14.10 -14.83 -9.88
N LEU A 341 -14.85 -15.29 -8.88
CA LEU A 341 -14.74 -14.80 -7.51
C LEU A 341 -13.40 -15.16 -6.88
N PHE A 342 -12.88 -16.37 -7.10
CA PHE A 342 -11.55 -16.74 -6.61
C PHE A 342 -10.45 -15.95 -7.29
N ARG A 343 -10.54 -15.67 -8.59
CA ARG A 343 -9.58 -14.82 -9.30
C ARG A 343 -9.57 -13.40 -8.76
N ARG A 344 -10.74 -12.83 -8.47
CA ARG A 344 -10.86 -11.53 -7.82
C ARG A 344 -10.32 -11.56 -6.38
N ALA A 345 -10.56 -12.63 -5.64
CA ALA A 345 -10.03 -12.80 -4.29
C ALA A 345 -8.50 -12.87 -4.30
N ASP A 346 -7.90 -13.62 -5.23
CA ASP A 346 -6.44 -13.70 -5.42
C ASP A 346 -5.83 -12.34 -5.79
N ALA A 347 -6.44 -11.63 -6.75
CA ALA A 347 -6.03 -10.27 -7.12
C ALA A 347 -6.14 -9.29 -5.94
N ALA A 348 -7.06 -9.52 -5.01
CA ALA A 348 -7.21 -8.77 -3.77
C ALA A 348 -6.30 -9.27 -2.62
N GLY A 349 -5.50 -10.32 -2.83
CA GLY A 349 -4.51 -10.84 -1.87
C GLY A 349 -4.96 -12.04 -1.03
N SER A 350 -6.04 -12.74 -1.40
CA SER A 350 -6.50 -13.94 -0.68
C SER A 350 -5.65 -15.17 -1.01
N TYR A 351 -4.83 -15.61 -0.06
CA TYR A 351 -4.00 -16.81 -0.24
C TYR A 351 -4.80 -18.11 -0.47
N PRO A 352 -5.90 -18.39 0.26
CA PRO A 352 -6.72 -19.59 0.03
C PRO A 352 -7.39 -19.65 -1.35
N ALA A 353 -7.52 -18.50 -2.03
CA ALA A 353 -8.09 -18.46 -3.37
C ALA A 353 -7.23 -19.20 -4.39
N LYS A 354 -5.89 -19.18 -4.24
CA LYS A 354 -4.95 -19.87 -5.14
C LYS A 354 -5.22 -21.36 -5.21
N VAL A 355 -5.41 -21.98 -4.04
CA VAL A 355 -5.73 -23.42 -3.94
C VAL A 355 -7.10 -23.70 -4.55
N SER A 356 -8.07 -22.84 -4.28
CA SER A 356 -9.42 -22.97 -4.83
C SER A 356 -9.43 -22.88 -6.36
N ILE A 357 -8.62 -22.01 -6.96
CA ILE A 357 -8.43 -21.93 -8.42
C ILE A 357 -7.76 -23.19 -8.95
N GLY A 358 -6.69 -23.65 -8.29
CA GLY A 358 -5.98 -24.88 -8.63
C GLY A 358 -6.91 -26.09 -8.65
N GLU A 359 -7.76 -26.24 -7.64
CA GLU A 359 -8.77 -27.31 -7.58
C GLU A 359 -9.74 -27.28 -8.76
N LEU A 360 -10.21 -26.09 -9.17
CA LEU A 360 -11.13 -25.97 -10.31
C LEU A 360 -10.47 -26.41 -11.62
N TYR A 361 -9.19 -26.07 -11.85
CA TYR A 361 -8.43 -26.56 -12.99
C TYR A 361 -8.13 -28.06 -12.90
N TYR A 362 -7.81 -28.55 -11.71
CA TYR A 362 -7.50 -29.96 -11.46
C TYR A 362 -8.71 -30.86 -11.75
N LEU A 363 -9.89 -30.43 -11.32
CA LEU A 363 -11.15 -31.17 -11.49
C LEU A 363 -11.87 -30.85 -12.81
N GLY A 364 -11.47 -29.81 -13.54
CA GLY A 364 -12.19 -29.33 -14.72
C GLY A 364 -13.58 -28.77 -14.42
N GLN A 365 -13.73 -28.10 -13.27
CA GLN A 365 -15.00 -27.55 -12.80
C GLN A 365 -15.11 -26.07 -13.16
N GLY A 366 -16.05 -25.71 -14.04
CA GLY A 366 -16.25 -24.33 -14.50
C GLY A 366 -15.20 -23.85 -15.52
N VAL A 367 -14.08 -24.57 -15.64
CA VAL A 367 -13.03 -24.37 -16.65
C VAL A 367 -12.61 -25.73 -17.23
N PRO A 368 -12.05 -25.79 -18.45
CA PRO A 368 -11.47 -27.02 -18.96
C PRO A 368 -10.41 -27.58 -18.02
N LYS A 369 -10.41 -28.90 -17.82
CA LYS A 369 -9.40 -29.58 -16.99
C LYS A 369 -8.01 -29.29 -17.54
N ASN A 370 -7.15 -28.73 -16.70
CA ASN A 370 -5.77 -28.42 -17.06
C ASN A 370 -4.86 -28.64 -15.86
N LEU A 371 -4.17 -29.79 -15.84
CA LEU A 371 -3.30 -30.18 -14.74
C LEU A 371 -2.06 -29.28 -14.65
N CYS A 372 -1.55 -28.76 -15.77
CA CYS A 372 -0.39 -27.86 -15.75
C CYS A 372 -0.71 -26.51 -15.13
N GLU A 373 -1.87 -25.94 -15.45
CA GLU A 373 -2.34 -24.73 -14.79
C GLU A 373 -2.63 -24.99 -13.31
N ALA A 374 -3.29 -26.11 -12.97
CA ALA A 374 -3.51 -26.49 -11.57
C ALA A 374 -2.19 -26.55 -10.78
N LYS A 375 -1.14 -27.16 -11.35
CA LYS A 375 0.19 -27.23 -10.74
C LYS A 375 0.74 -25.85 -10.43
N LYS A 376 0.70 -24.90 -11.37
CA LYS A 376 1.18 -23.53 -11.15
C LYS A 376 0.47 -22.86 -9.96
N TRP A 377 -0.84 -23.06 -9.83
CA TRP A 377 -1.61 -22.55 -8.70
C TRP A 377 -1.24 -23.22 -7.38
N PHE A 378 -1.06 -24.55 -7.37
CA PHE A 378 -0.64 -25.27 -6.18
C PHE A 378 0.80 -24.96 -5.77
N ASP A 379 1.72 -24.75 -6.72
CA ASP A 379 3.10 -24.29 -6.44
C ASP A 379 3.06 -22.95 -5.70
N GLN A 380 2.21 -22.02 -6.13
CA GLN A 380 2.02 -20.75 -5.43
C GLN A 380 1.31 -20.91 -4.07
N GLY A 381 0.34 -21.82 -3.96
CA GLY A 381 -0.31 -22.15 -2.68
C GLY A 381 0.67 -22.78 -1.68
N SER A 382 1.57 -23.63 -2.15
CA SER A 382 2.58 -24.29 -1.32
C SER A 382 3.64 -23.33 -0.77
N LYS A 383 3.97 -22.25 -1.51
CA LYS A 383 4.80 -21.13 -0.98
C LYS A 383 4.14 -20.43 0.21
N ASN A 384 2.82 -20.57 0.32
CA ASN A 384 2.03 -20.03 1.43
C ASN A 384 1.76 -21.06 2.54
N GLU A 385 2.53 -22.14 2.56
CA GLU A 385 2.43 -23.28 3.48
C GLU A 385 1.07 -23.99 3.51
N ASP A 386 0.25 -23.80 2.48
CA ASP A 386 -1.09 -24.39 2.43
C ASP A 386 -1.01 -25.92 2.32
N ALA A 387 -1.63 -26.60 3.28
CA ALA A 387 -1.60 -28.05 3.41
C ALA A 387 -2.31 -28.76 2.25
N ILE A 388 -3.39 -28.18 1.73
CA ILE A 388 -4.15 -28.73 0.62
C ILE A 388 -3.35 -28.57 -0.68
N ALA A 389 -2.70 -27.43 -0.89
CA ALA A 389 -1.80 -27.23 -2.03
C ALA A 389 -0.65 -28.26 -2.04
N ARG A 390 0.00 -28.44 -0.89
CA ARG A 390 1.07 -29.45 -0.72
C ARG A 390 0.55 -30.86 -0.98
N TYR A 391 -0.63 -31.21 -0.51
CA TYR A 391 -1.28 -32.49 -0.81
C TYR A 391 -1.47 -32.70 -2.32
N TYR A 392 -2.02 -31.71 -3.03
CA TYR A 392 -2.23 -31.83 -4.48
C TYR A 392 -0.90 -31.95 -5.24
N LEU A 393 0.13 -31.16 -4.88
CA LEU A 393 1.47 -31.31 -5.48
C LEU A 393 2.04 -32.70 -5.25
N GLY A 394 1.90 -33.24 -4.03
CA GLY A 394 2.34 -34.60 -3.71
C GLY A 394 1.72 -35.64 -4.65
N ARG A 395 0.40 -35.57 -4.86
CA ARG A 395 -0.31 -36.46 -5.79
C ARG A 395 0.12 -36.27 -7.24
N MET A 396 0.31 -35.03 -7.67
CA MET A 396 0.71 -34.75 -9.05
C MET A 396 2.11 -35.31 -9.36
N TYR A 397 3.05 -35.22 -8.42
CA TYR A 397 4.37 -35.84 -8.56
C TYR A 397 4.32 -37.37 -8.51
N ALA A 398 3.46 -37.95 -7.67
CA ALA A 398 3.29 -39.41 -7.61
C ALA A 398 2.73 -39.98 -8.92
N ASN A 399 1.76 -39.28 -9.52
CA ASN A 399 1.06 -39.74 -10.72
C ASN A 399 1.69 -39.28 -12.04
N GLY A 400 2.71 -38.40 -12.00
CA GLY A 400 3.26 -37.79 -13.21
C GLY A 400 2.28 -36.83 -13.92
N GLU A 401 1.42 -36.16 -13.16
CA GLU A 401 0.40 -35.24 -13.69
C GLU A 401 1.02 -33.87 -14.00
N CYS A 402 1.28 -33.59 -15.28
CA CYS A 402 2.06 -32.42 -15.74
C CYS A 402 3.49 -32.35 -15.18
N THR A 403 4.05 -33.49 -14.82
CA THR A 403 5.44 -33.64 -14.38
C THR A 403 5.88 -35.06 -14.68
N LYS A 404 7.19 -35.33 -14.65
CA LYS A 404 7.64 -36.72 -14.54
C LYS A 404 7.28 -37.24 -13.16
N VAL A 405 7.04 -38.55 -13.09
CA VAL A 405 6.86 -39.24 -11.80
C VAL A 405 8.12 -39.00 -10.95
N ASP A 406 7.91 -38.47 -9.75
CA ASP A 406 8.98 -38.19 -8.78
C ASP A 406 8.46 -38.53 -7.38
N MET A 407 8.70 -39.77 -6.97
CA MET A 407 8.20 -40.29 -5.70
C MET A 407 8.88 -39.63 -4.49
N ASN A 408 10.09 -39.12 -4.65
CA ASN A 408 10.80 -38.39 -3.59
C ASN A 408 10.12 -37.05 -3.33
N ARG A 409 9.87 -36.26 -4.37
CA ARG A 409 9.10 -35.01 -4.23
C ARG A 409 7.69 -35.26 -3.73
N ALA A 410 7.03 -36.31 -4.23
CA ALA A 410 5.70 -36.69 -3.78
C ALA A 410 5.65 -36.95 -2.27
N ALA A 411 6.54 -37.82 -1.78
CA ALA A 411 6.67 -38.14 -0.36
C ALA A 411 6.98 -36.88 0.48
N ALA A 412 7.87 -36.03 -0.02
CA ALA A 412 8.29 -34.82 0.66
C ALA A 412 7.15 -33.79 0.82
N TYR A 413 6.36 -33.55 -0.23
CA TYR A 413 5.17 -32.70 -0.13
C TYR A 413 4.08 -33.29 0.78
N MET A 414 3.88 -34.62 0.73
CA MET A 414 2.91 -35.26 1.60
C MET A 414 3.33 -35.23 3.08
N GLN A 415 4.63 -35.35 3.38
CA GLN A 415 5.17 -35.17 4.73
C GLN A 415 4.87 -33.76 5.28
N LEU A 416 4.99 -32.72 4.44
CA LEU A 416 4.67 -31.35 4.82
C LEU A 416 3.16 -31.08 4.93
N ALA A 417 2.33 -31.79 4.17
CA ALA A 417 0.87 -31.64 4.18
C ALA A 417 0.22 -32.33 5.39
N LYS A 418 0.70 -33.53 5.75
CA LYS A 418 0.02 -34.42 6.70
C LYS A 418 -0.25 -33.79 8.07
N PRO A 419 0.73 -33.21 8.79
CA PRO A 419 0.49 -32.65 10.12
C PRO A 419 -0.57 -31.54 10.09
N ALA A 420 -0.49 -30.65 9.10
CA ALA A 420 -1.42 -29.55 8.96
C ALA A 420 -2.84 -30.00 8.56
N LEU A 421 -2.97 -31.06 7.76
CA LEU A 421 -4.26 -31.65 7.44
C LEU A 421 -4.88 -32.38 8.65
N GLU A 422 -4.10 -33.17 9.39
CA GLU A 422 -4.55 -33.87 10.62
C GLU A 422 -5.07 -32.88 11.66
N LEU A 423 -4.35 -31.76 11.76
CA LEU A 423 -4.71 -30.63 12.59
C LEU A 423 -6.01 -29.93 12.16
N ALA A 424 -6.17 -29.70 10.85
CA ALA A 424 -7.37 -29.12 10.27
C ALA A 424 -8.60 -30.02 10.50
N LEU A 425 -8.46 -31.34 10.37
CA LEU A 425 -9.53 -32.29 10.69
C LEU A 425 -9.93 -32.25 12.17
N ALA A 426 -8.95 -32.23 13.08
CA ALA A 426 -9.19 -32.15 14.53
C ALA A 426 -9.95 -30.87 14.93
N THR A 427 -9.88 -29.82 14.09
CA THR A 427 -10.52 -28.52 14.30
C THR A 427 -11.83 -28.34 13.51
N ASN A 428 -12.37 -29.43 12.93
CA ASN A 428 -13.61 -29.45 12.11
C ASN A 428 -13.53 -28.67 10.79
N GLU A 429 -12.35 -28.51 10.21
CA GLU A 429 -12.21 -28.06 8.83
C GLU A 429 -12.53 -29.22 7.86
N ASP A 430 -13.00 -28.91 6.64
CA ASP A 430 -13.37 -29.88 5.58
C ASP A 430 -12.12 -30.60 5.01
N CYS A 431 -11.35 -31.30 5.85
CA CYS A 431 -10.09 -31.98 5.49
C CYS A 431 -10.17 -33.51 5.55
N ALA A 432 -11.30 -34.08 6.00
CA ALA A 432 -11.49 -35.52 6.16
C ALA A 432 -11.24 -36.31 4.85
N GLY A 433 -11.69 -35.77 3.71
CA GLY A 433 -11.47 -36.40 2.40
C GLY A 433 -9.99 -36.44 1.99
N TYR A 434 -9.26 -35.36 2.24
CA TYR A 434 -7.83 -35.25 1.95
C TYR A 434 -7.01 -36.19 2.83
N LEU A 435 -7.33 -36.28 4.12
CA LEU A 435 -6.62 -37.19 5.02
C LEU A 435 -6.92 -38.65 4.77
N LYS A 436 -8.17 -39.00 4.46
CA LYS A 436 -8.52 -40.40 4.15
C LYS A 436 -7.71 -40.90 2.95
N THR A 437 -7.61 -40.08 1.91
CA THR A 437 -6.84 -40.40 0.70
C THR A 437 -5.34 -40.37 0.97
N LEU A 438 -4.85 -39.35 1.68
CA LEU A 438 -3.44 -39.26 2.07
C LEU A 438 -3.02 -40.47 2.91
N ASN A 439 -3.78 -40.88 3.93
CA ASN A 439 -3.44 -42.05 4.76
C ASN A 439 -3.46 -43.37 3.99
N ALA A 440 -4.18 -43.45 2.88
CA ALA A 440 -4.16 -44.63 2.00
C ALA A 440 -2.92 -44.62 1.08
N GLU A 441 -2.53 -43.46 0.54
CA GLU A 441 -1.43 -43.31 -0.44
C GLU A 441 -0.05 -43.10 0.21
N PHE A 442 0.00 -42.59 1.44
CA PHE A 442 1.22 -42.14 2.13
C PHE A 442 2.12 -43.26 2.67
N PRO A 443 1.65 -44.41 3.20
CA PRO A 443 2.52 -45.45 3.74
C PRO A 443 3.54 -45.98 2.73
N THR A 444 3.12 -46.12 1.47
CA THR A 444 3.99 -46.54 0.35
C THR A 444 5.03 -45.48 -0.03
N LEU A 445 4.71 -44.19 0.14
CA LEU A 445 5.60 -43.07 -0.16
C LEU A 445 6.57 -42.76 0.99
N ALA A 446 6.12 -42.91 2.25
CA ALA A 446 6.92 -42.60 3.44
C ALA A 446 8.10 -43.57 3.64
N ALA A 447 7.99 -44.81 3.16
CA ALA A 447 9.05 -45.82 3.21
C ALA A 447 10.28 -45.45 2.35
N MET A 448 10.20 -44.44 1.48
CA MET A 448 11.26 -44.07 0.55
C MET A 448 12.29 -43.07 1.10
N GLY A 449 12.11 -42.55 2.32
CA GLY A 449 13.08 -41.65 2.97
C GLY A 449 13.30 -40.36 2.18
N ALA A 450 12.34 -39.43 2.21
CA ALA A 450 12.42 -38.20 1.43
C ALA A 450 12.96 -37.02 2.24
N THR A 451 13.84 -36.23 1.61
CA THR A 451 14.20 -34.88 2.06
C THR A 451 13.17 -33.88 1.51
N PRO A 452 12.64 -32.94 2.33
CA PRO A 452 11.76 -31.86 1.88
C PRO A 452 12.35 -31.12 0.67
N PRO A 453 11.56 -30.77 -0.36
CA PRO A 453 12.08 -29.95 -1.44
C PRO A 453 12.46 -28.59 -0.84
N GLN A 454 13.69 -28.12 -1.09
CA GLN A 454 14.01 -26.71 -0.87
C GLN A 454 13.01 -25.88 -1.69
N PRO A 455 12.50 -24.75 -1.15
CA PRO A 455 11.60 -23.88 -1.90
C PRO A 455 12.23 -23.59 -3.27
N VAL A 456 11.47 -23.82 -4.33
CA VAL A 456 11.92 -23.59 -5.70
C VAL A 456 12.07 -22.08 -5.90
N SER A 457 13.22 -21.58 -5.47
CA SER A 457 13.95 -20.53 -6.15
C SER A 457 14.39 -21.15 -7.47
N GLU A 458 13.78 -20.74 -8.58
CA GLU A 458 14.46 -20.85 -9.86
C GLU A 458 15.70 -19.95 -9.75
N ALA A 459 16.77 -20.49 -9.17
CA ALA A 459 18.09 -19.93 -9.27
C ALA A 459 18.45 -20.05 -10.76
N THR A 460 18.46 -18.93 -11.46
CA THR A 460 19.30 -18.77 -12.65
C THR A 460 20.68 -19.34 -12.33
N PRO A 461 21.20 -20.29 -13.13
CA PRO A 461 22.50 -20.87 -12.84
C PRO A 461 23.57 -19.78 -12.78
N PRO A 462 24.60 -19.94 -11.93
CA PRO A 462 25.63 -18.94 -11.76
C PRO A 462 26.36 -18.75 -13.10
N ILE A 463 26.43 -17.49 -13.53
CA ILE A 463 27.33 -17.10 -14.63
C ILE A 463 28.74 -17.44 -14.16
N GLU A 464 29.40 -18.39 -14.83
CA GLU A 464 30.82 -18.65 -14.68
C GLU A 464 31.59 -17.34 -14.90
N VAL A 465 32.27 -16.89 -13.85
CA VAL A 465 33.19 -15.76 -13.91
C VAL A 465 34.42 -16.22 -14.68
N ALA A 466 34.41 -15.99 -16.00
CA ALA A 466 35.63 -15.98 -16.78
C ALA A 466 36.52 -14.83 -16.27
N LYS A 467 37.71 -15.18 -15.75
CA LYS A 467 38.76 -14.21 -15.41
C LYS A 467 39.09 -13.36 -16.65
N ALA A 468 38.83 -12.07 -16.58
CA ALA A 468 39.34 -11.09 -17.54
C ALA A 468 40.77 -10.64 -17.15
N PRO A 469 41.63 -10.30 -18.12
CA PRO A 469 43.03 -9.94 -17.87
C PRO A 469 43.13 -8.52 -17.30
N GLU A 470 44.18 -8.28 -16.50
CA GLU A 470 44.58 -6.96 -16.04
C GLU A 470 44.89 -6.04 -17.22
N VAL A 471 44.15 -4.93 -17.34
CA VAL A 471 44.50 -3.80 -18.21
C VAL A 471 44.33 -2.50 -17.43
N LYS A 472 45.34 -1.65 -17.59
CA LYS A 472 45.66 -0.43 -16.85
C LYS A 472 44.53 0.61 -16.81
N GLN A 473 44.58 1.37 -15.71
CA GLN A 473 43.83 2.60 -15.45
C GLN A 473 43.86 3.56 -16.65
N ASP A 474 42.67 3.91 -17.14
CA ASP A 474 42.35 5.25 -17.60
C ASP A 474 40.86 5.49 -17.31
N ALA A 475 40.58 6.57 -16.59
CA ALA A 475 39.24 6.94 -16.14
C ALA A 475 38.38 7.46 -17.32
N PRO A 476 37.14 6.98 -17.54
CA PRO A 476 36.20 7.70 -18.37
C PRO A 476 35.47 8.75 -17.53
N ALA A 477 35.48 9.97 -18.04
CA ALA A 477 34.81 11.14 -17.48
C ALA A 477 33.32 10.88 -17.18
N VAL A 478 32.85 11.50 -16.09
CA VAL A 478 31.44 11.64 -15.73
C VAL A 478 30.69 12.28 -16.90
N GLN A 479 29.75 11.55 -17.51
CA GLN A 479 28.82 12.14 -18.47
C GLN A 479 27.79 13.00 -17.70
N PRO A 480 27.53 14.25 -18.13
CA PRO A 480 26.46 15.05 -17.56
C PRO A 480 25.09 14.49 -18.00
N ALA A 481 24.07 14.70 -17.16
CA ALA A 481 22.67 14.33 -17.43
C ALA A 481 22.21 14.83 -18.83
N PRO A 482 21.39 14.04 -19.57
CA PRO A 482 20.98 14.44 -20.90
C PRO A 482 20.09 15.70 -20.83
N LYS A 483 20.62 16.80 -21.33
CA LYS A 483 19.86 17.97 -21.77
C LYS A 483 19.41 17.71 -23.21
N ASN A 484 18.24 17.13 -23.43
CA ASN A 484 17.56 17.24 -24.72
C ASN A 484 16.06 17.54 -24.49
N PRO A 485 15.49 18.54 -25.17
CA PRO A 485 14.04 18.72 -25.20
C PRO A 485 13.39 17.52 -25.89
N LEU A 486 12.24 17.07 -25.35
CA LEU A 486 11.44 15.97 -25.88
C LEU A 486 11.15 16.17 -27.38
N ASP A 487 11.61 15.26 -28.25
CA ASP A 487 11.35 15.28 -29.71
C ASP A 487 9.95 14.75 -30.03
N PHE A 488 8.93 15.53 -29.65
CA PHE A 488 7.53 15.21 -29.93
C PHE A 488 7.25 15.17 -31.44
N ALA A 489 7.93 16.03 -32.22
CA ALA A 489 7.72 16.12 -33.67
C ALA A 489 8.17 14.84 -34.39
N GLY A 490 9.33 14.29 -34.03
CA GLY A 490 9.82 13.01 -34.55
C GLY A 490 8.89 11.84 -34.21
N ILE A 491 8.47 11.76 -32.96
CA ILE A 491 7.62 10.66 -32.48
C ILE A 491 6.20 10.72 -33.05
N SER A 492 5.63 11.92 -33.17
CA SER A 492 4.35 12.12 -33.86
C SER A 492 4.41 11.67 -35.33
N LYS A 493 5.53 11.88 -36.01
CA LYS A 493 5.73 11.44 -37.40
C LYS A 493 5.83 9.91 -37.50
N GLU A 494 6.54 9.28 -36.58
CA GLU A 494 6.62 7.80 -36.51
C GLU A 494 5.27 7.14 -36.18
N LEU A 495 4.50 7.71 -35.26
CA LEU A 495 3.16 7.22 -34.93
C LEU A 495 2.18 7.36 -36.10
N GLU A 496 2.25 8.45 -36.86
CA GLU A 496 1.43 8.62 -38.06
C GLU A 496 1.78 7.62 -39.16
N ALA A 497 3.07 7.36 -39.39
CA ALA A 497 3.49 6.35 -40.35
C ALA A 497 2.94 4.96 -39.95
N LEU A 498 3.04 4.60 -38.66
CA LEU A 498 2.54 3.33 -38.15
C LEU A 498 1.01 3.23 -38.22
N VAL A 499 0.27 4.28 -37.87
CA VAL A 499 -1.20 4.29 -37.96
C VAL A 499 -1.65 4.21 -39.42
N THR A 500 -0.99 4.92 -40.33
CA THR A 500 -1.33 4.90 -41.75
C THR A 500 -1.06 3.54 -42.38
N GLU A 501 0.01 2.85 -41.95
CA GLU A 501 0.35 1.49 -42.42
C GLU A 501 -0.73 0.46 -42.06
N PHE A 502 -1.18 0.44 -40.80
CA PHE A 502 -2.13 -0.57 -40.32
C PHE A 502 -3.60 -0.17 -40.46
N TYR A 503 -3.88 1.13 -40.51
CA TYR A 503 -5.21 1.71 -40.58
C TYR A 503 -5.23 2.85 -41.61
N PRO A 504 -5.12 2.55 -42.92
CA PRO A 504 -5.00 3.58 -43.97
C PRO A 504 -6.25 4.46 -44.13
N ARG A 505 -7.37 4.11 -43.49
CA ARG A 505 -8.60 4.91 -43.42
C ARG A 505 -8.80 5.62 -42.08
N ALA A 506 -7.80 5.59 -41.20
CA ALA A 506 -7.87 6.27 -39.93
C ALA A 506 -7.79 7.79 -40.13
N LYS A 507 -8.60 8.52 -39.37
CA LYS A 507 -8.49 9.98 -39.30
C LYS A 507 -7.50 10.33 -38.21
N ILE A 508 -6.40 10.99 -38.56
CA ILE A 508 -5.35 11.40 -37.63
C ILE A 508 -5.48 12.89 -37.34
N VAL A 509 -5.45 13.29 -36.07
CA VAL A 509 -5.46 14.69 -35.61
C VAL A 509 -4.26 14.92 -34.70
N LYS A 510 -3.43 15.89 -35.05
CA LYS A 510 -2.18 16.20 -34.34
C LYS A 510 -2.17 17.64 -33.86
N THR A 511 -1.60 17.85 -32.69
CA THR A 511 -1.15 19.17 -32.22
C THR A 511 0.31 19.05 -31.81
N ASP A 512 0.94 20.15 -31.44
CA ASP A 512 2.31 20.25 -30.93
C ASP A 512 2.52 19.54 -29.57
N LYS A 513 1.45 19.03 -28.93
CA LYS A 513 1.51 18.28 -27.66
C LYS A 513 0.57 17.05 -27.59
N SER A 514 -0.08 16.68 -28.69
CA SER A 514 -1.01 15.54 -28.68
C SER A 514 -1.15 14.85 -30.03
N PHE A 515 -1.38 13.55 -29.99
CA PHE A 515 -1.55 12.70 -31.15
C PHE A 515 -2.81 11.85 -30.99
N HIS A 516 -3.74 11.97 -31.94
CA HIS A 516 -5.03 11.31 -31.91
C HIS A 516 -5.27 10.59 -33.23
N PHE A 517 -5.87 9.39 -33.18
CA PHE A 517 -6.38 8.76 -34.39
C PHE A 517 -7.66 7.98 -34.14
N GLU A 518 -8.54 8.02 -35.14
CA GLU A 518 -9.85 7.38 -35.15
C GLU A 518 -9.92 6.36 -36.28
N TYR A 519 -10.46 5.16 -36.03
CA TYR A 519 -10.71 4.19 -37.09
C TYR A 519 -11.98 3.38 -36.83
N ARG A 520 -12.68 3.00 -37.92
CA ARG A 520 -13.99 2.32 -37.87
C ARG A 520 -13.85 0.83 -38.19
N VAL A 521 -14.45 -0.03 -37.38
CA VAL A 521 -14.44 -1.50 -37.57
C VAL A 521 -15.86 -2.00 -37.86
N LYS A 522 -16.05 -2.92 -38.83
CA LYS A 522 -17.35 -3.53 -39.16
C LYS A 522 -17.61 -4.81 -38.32
N SER A 523 -18.63 -4.74 -37.45
CA SER A 523 -19.52 -5.76 -36.84
C SER A 523 -19.05 -7.22 -36.62
N LEU A 524 -19.36 -7.77 -35.44
CA LEU A 524 -19.38 -9.22 -35.13
C LEU A 524 -20.67 -9.60 -34.36
N MET A 525 -21.31 -10.72 -34.74
CA MET A 525 -22.67 -11.14 -34.32
C MET A 525 -22.81 -11.57 -32.85
N LEU A 526 -24.01 -11.32 -32.27
CA LEU A 526 -24.38 -11.61 -30.86
C LEU A 526 -25.40 -12.77 -30.73
N PRO A 527 -25.29 -13.65 -29.71
CA PRO A 527 -26.38 -14.53 -29.28
C PRO A 527 -27.42 -13.79 -28.44
N ARG A 528 -28.71 -14.02 -28.72
CA ARG A 528 -29.87 -13.38 -28.07
C ARG A 528 -30.12 -13.91 -26.65
N SER A 529 -29.79 -13.12 -25.63
CA SER A 529 -30.60 -13.03 -24.39
C SER A 529 -30.06 -11.92 -23.45
N VAL A 530 -30.72 -10.77 -23.45
CA VAL A 530 -31.15 -9.94 -22.29
C VAL A 530 -31.71 -8.62 -22.83
N LYS A 531 -32.82 -8.18 -22.25
CA LYS A 531 -33.74 -7.12 -22.68
C LYS A 531 -33.07 -5.74 -22.81
N GLN A 532 -33.48 -5.02 -23.87
CA GLN A 532 -33.27 -3.59 -24.10
C GLN A 532 -33.71 -2.76 -22.88
N ILE A 533 -32.89 -1.79 -22.51
CA ILE A 533 -33.32 -0.57 -21.83
C ILE A 533 -33.21 0.55 -22.88
N MET A 534 -34.36 1.11 -23.29
CA MET A 534 -34.39 2.34 -24.08
C MET A 534 -34.35 3.55 -23.13
N VAL A 535 -33.53 4.54 -23.45
CA VAL A 535 -33.58 5.91 -22.89
C VAL A 535 -33.62 6.86 -24.09
N PRO A 536 -34.42 7.96 -24.05
CA PRO A 536 -34.89 8.65 -25.24
C PRO A 536 -33.82 9.57 -25.87
N GLU A 537 -33.93 9.73 -27.19
CA GLU A 537 -33.27 10.77 -27.96
C GLU A 537 -33.92 12.13 -27.65
N SER A 538 -33.17 13.02 -27.02
CA SER A 538 -33.41 14.46 -27.11
C SER A 538 -32.10 15.22 -26.92
N GLU A 539 -31.59 15.70 -28.06
CA GLU A 539 -30.80 16.93 -28.21
C GLU A 539 -29.44 17.05 -27.47
N GLY A 540 -28.37 16.70 -28.20
CA GLY A 540 -27.27 17.64 -28.45
C GLY A 540 -26.40 18.11 -27.28
N VAL A 541 -25.69 17.21 -26.59
CA VAL A 541 -24.40 17.53 -25.92
C VAL A 541 -23.52 16.27 -25.95
N LEU A 542 -22.34 16.34 -26.59
CA LEU A 542 -21.27 15.36 -26.41
C LEU A 542 -20.77 15.52 -24.97
N GLY A 543 -21.32 14.71 -24.05
CA GLY A 543 -20.94 14.72 -22.65
C GLY A 543 -19.52 14.18 -22.45
N ASP A 544 -18.68 15.01 -21.84
CA ASP A 544 -17.38 14.63 -21.30
C ASP A 544 -17.51 13.41 -20.40
N LEU A 545 -16.72 12.38 -20.69
CA LEU A 545 -16.53 11.25 -19.79
C LEU A 545 -15.60 11.70 -18.65
N THR A 546 -16.16 12.34 -17.64
CA THR A 546 -15.43 12.71 -16.41
C THR A 546 -15.14 11.44 -15.61
N VAL A 547 -13.92 10.92 -15.75
CA VAL A 547 -13.39 9.86 -14.89
C VAL A 547 -13.03 10.49 -13.55
N THR A 548 -13.86 10.26 -12.53
CA THR A 548 -13.51 10.56 -11.14
C THR A 548 -12.47 9.54 -10.63
N SER A 549 -11.52 10.04 -9.85
CA SER A 549 -10.35 9.31 -9.34
C SER A 549 -10.74 8.06 -8.55
N GLY A 550 -10.53 6.89 -9.16
CA GLY A 550 -10.57 5.59 -8.50
C GLY A 550 -9.31 4.81 -8.87
N ALA A 551 -8.47 4.54 -7.87
CA ALA A 551 -7.24 3.79 -8.03
C ALA A 551 -7.51 2.37 -8.54
N TYR A 552 -7.06 2.08 -9.77
CA TYR A 552 -7.02 0.73 -10.33
C TYR A 552 -5.56 0.32 -10.50
N ALA A 553 -5.16 -0.73 -9.78
CA ALA A 553 -3.92 -1.46 -10.03
C ALA A 553 -4.29 -2.76 -10.75
N GLY A 554 -3.94 -2.89 -12.02
CA GLY A 554 -4.17 -4.12 -12.77
C GLY A 554 -4.14 -3.91 -14.28
N SER A 555 -3.24 -4.62 -14.95
CA SER A 555 -3.17 -4.76 -16.40
C SER A 555 -4.10 -5.90 -16.85
N GLU A 556 -5.41 -5.65 -16.94
CA GLU A 556 -6.34 -6.57 -17.62
C GLU A 556 -7.35 -5.80 -18.48
N LEU A 557 -7.45 -6.23 -19.74
CA LEU A 557 -8.45 -5.81 -20.72
C LEU A 557 -9.80 -6.44 -20.35
N LEU A 558 -10.81 -5.63 -20.02
CA LEU A 558 -12.20 -6.09 -19.93
C LEU A 558 -12.92 -5.85 -21.27
N PRO A 559 -13.71 -6.82 -21.78
CA PRO A 559 -14.50 -6.62 -22.99
C PRO A 559 -15.72 -5.75 -22.67
N PHE A 560 -15.80 -4.57 -23.28
CA PHE A 560 -17.01 -3.73 -23.27
C PHE A 560 -17.76 -3.94 -24.59
N GLN A 561 -19.07 -4.16 -24.53
CA GLN A 561 -19.94 -4.15 -25.70
C GLN A 561 -20.61 -2.78 -25.81
N SER A 562 -20.23 -1.99 -26.82
CA SER A 562 -21.07 -0.93 -27.37
C SER A 562 -20.94 -0.93 -28.89
N ASN A 563 -21.99 -0.48 -29.57
CA ASN A 563 -21.99 -0.29 -31.01
C ASN A 563 -21.16 0.95 -31.39
N GLU A 564 -20.27 0.75 -32.37
CA GLU A 564 -19.59 1.75 -33.23
C GLU A 564 -18.50 2.69 -32.67
N THR A 565 -17.38 2.70 -33.40
CA THR A 565 -16.21 3.62 -33.38
C THR A 565 -15.30 3.54 -32.15
N TYR A 566 -14.04 3.14 -32.37
CA TYR A 566 -13.01 3.11 -31.33
C TYR A 566 -12.13 4.35 -31.42
N TYR A 567 -11.86 4.96 -30.27
CA TYR A 567 -11.00 6.14 -30.12
C TYR A 567 -9.69 5.75 -29.47
N VAL A 568 -8.56 6.16 -30.06
CA VAL A 568 -7.25 6.11 -29.39
C VAL A 568 -6.73 7.54 -29.27
N SER A 569 -6.84 8.09 -28.06
CA SER A 569 -6.31 9.42 -27.73
C SER A 569 -5.00 9.29 -26.96
N LEU A 570 -3.93 9.92 -27.48
CA LEU A 570 -2.63 9.97 -26.83
C LEU A 570 -2.29 11.43 -26.49
N LEU A 571 -2.42 11.76 -25.21
CA LEU A 571 -2.07 13.07 -24.68
C LEU A 571 -0.63 13.04 -24.17
N MET A 572 0.26 13.86 -24.74
CA MET A 572 1.67 13.93 -24.33
C MET A 572 2.02 15.35 -23.87
N ALA A 573 1.67 15.66 -22.61
CA ALA A 573 1.90 16.99 -22.03
C ALA A 573 3.29 17.09 -21.37
N PRO A 574 4.02 18.22 -21.52
CA PRO A 574 5.24 18.48 -20.79
C PRO A 574 4.95 18.96 -19.35
N TYR A 575 5.83 18.54 -18.44
CA TYR A 575 5.80 18.76 -16.99
C TYR A 575 5.71 20.24 -16.56
N SER A 576 4.67 20.59 -15.80
CA SER A 576 4.69 21.68 -14.81
C SER A 576 3.51 21.61 -13.83
N GLU A 577 3.53 20.69 -12.85
CA GLU A 577 3.04 20.81 -11.46
C GLU A 577 3.01 19.44 -10.73
N PRO A 578 3.10 19.39 -9.38
CA PRO A 578 3.59 18.22 -8.64
C PRO A 578 2.48 17.28 -8.09
N THR A 579 1.30 17.23 -8.70
CA THR A 579 0.24 16.30 -8.31
C THR A 579 -0.13 15.45 -9.52
N GLU A 580 0.37 14.22 -9.51
CA GLU A 580 0.01 13.13 -10.42
C GLU A 580 0.32 13.36 -11.90
N SER A 581 1.41 12.76 -12.36
CA SER A 581 1.65 12.53 -13.78
C SER A 581 2.37 11.19 -13.95
N HIS A 582 1.62 10.10 -13.81
CA HIS A 582 1.96 8.90 -14.56
C HIS A 582 1.47 9.13 -15.98
N LEU A 583 2.30 8.85 -16.99
CA LEU A 583 1.84 8.68 -18.36
C LEU A 583 0.93 7.43 -18.36
N LEU A 584 -0.34 7.63 -17.99
CA LEU A 584 -1.35 6.58 -17.89
C LEU A 584 -1.90 6.33 -19.29
N THR A 585 -1.08 5.80 -20.18
CA THR A 585 -1.55 5.31 -21.47
C THR A 585 -2.29 4.00 -21.23
N LYS A 586 -3.57 4.09 -20.84
CA LYS A 586 -4.52 2.97 -21.00
C LYS A 586 -4.78 2.82 -22.50
N LEU A 587 -3.86 2.15 -23.19
CA LEU A 587 -4.01 1.80 -24.59
C LEU A 587 -4.98 0.62 -24.70
N LEU A 588 -6.26 0.95 -24.90
CA LEU A 588 -7.30 -0.02 -25.21
C LEU A 588 -7.27 -0.29 -26.72
N PHE A 589 -6.64 -1.39 -27.10
CA PHE A 589 -6.69 -1.90 -28.48
C PHE A 589 -7.87 -2.88 -28.60
N PRO A 590 -8.74 -2.76 -29.61
CA PRO A 590 -9.74 -3.77 -29.93
C PRO A 590 -9.10 -5.16 -30.10
N PRO A 591 -9.83 -6.26 -29.81
CA PRO A 591 -9.33 -7.62 -29.99
C PRO A 591 -8.86 -7.94 -31.42
N SER A 592 -9.34 -7.20 -32.41
CA SER A 592 -8.96 -7.30 -33.82
C SER A 592 -7.69 -6.52 -34.20
N THR A 593 -7.00 -5.89 -33.24
CA THR A 593 -5.79 -5.10 -33.49
C THR A 593 -4.62 -6.04 -33.79
N PRO A 594 -3.88 -5.86 -34.91
CA PRO A 594 -2.72 -6.67 -35.22
C PRO A 594 -1.65 -6.60 -34.11
N ALA A 595 -1.15 -7.76 -33.67
CA ALA A 595 -0.14 -7.84 -32.60
C ALA A 595 1.16 -7.09 -32.96
N ASP A 596 1.50 -7.03 -34.25
CA ASP A 596 2.66 -6.27 -34.73
C ASP A 596 2.47 -4.75 -34.56
N PHE A 597 1.27 -4.24 -34.85
CA PHE A 597 0.92 -2.85 -34.58
C PHE A 597 1.07 -2.52 -33.09
N VAL A 598 0.51 -3.34 -32.20
CA VAL A 598 0.61 -3.12 -30.74
C VAL A 598 2.06 -3.10 -30.27
N THR A 599 2.91 -3.99 -30.81
CA THR A 599 4.32 -4.09 -30.43
C THR A 599 5.12 -2.88 -30.90
N ARG A 600 4.99 -2.51 -32.17
CA ARG A 600 5.68 -1.35 -32.75
C ARG A 600 5.20 -0.05 -32.12
N PHE A 601 3.91 0.07 -31.84
CA PHE A 601 3.31 1.22 -31.17
C PHE A 601 3.86 1.39 -29.75
N LYS A 602 3.92 0.30 -28.96
CA LYS A 602 4.52 0.33 -27.62
C LYS A 602 6.00 0.71 -27.65
N ASN A 603 6.77 0.24 -28.64
CA ASN A 603 8.18 0.60 -28.78
C ASN A 603 8.40 2.08 -29.11
N ILE A 604 7.50 2.69 -29.88
CA ILE A 604 7.54 4.14 -30.15
C ILE A 604 7.21 4.93 -28.86
N VAL A 605 6.16 4.53 -28.13
CA VAL A 605 5.75 5.21 -26.88
C VAL A 605 6.77 5.02 -25.76
N ASN A 606 7.39 3.84 -25.64
CA ASN A 606 8.42 3.56 -24.62
C ASN A 606 9.73 4.31 -24.87
N ARG A 607 10.03 4.72 -26.11
CA ARG A 607 11.17 5.62 -26.40
C ARG A 607 10.89 7.07 -26.00
N PHE A 608 9.62 7.41 -25.81
CA PHE A 608 9.20 8.74 -25.36
C PHE A 608 9.16 8.88 -23.83
N GLN A 609 8.79 7.80 -23.13
CA GLN A 609 8.86 7.68 -21.67
C GLN A 609 10.31 7.60 -21.21
#